data_AF-A0A368VY34-F1
#
_entry.id   AF-A0A368VY34-F1
#
_cell.length_a   1.000
_cell.length_b   1.000
_cell.length_c   1.000
_cell.angle_alpha   90.00
_cell.angle_beta   90.00
_cell.angle_gamma   90.00
#
_symmetry.space_group_name_H-M   'P 1'
#
loop_
_entity.id
_entity.type
_entity.pdbx_description
1 polymer ?
#
loop_
_entity_poly.entity_id
_entity_poly.type
_entity_poly.pdbx_seq_one_letter_code
_entity_poly.pdbx_strand_id
1 'polypeptide(L)'
;MPEPGSHKYDIKRARLRNDYEKHGVPDQHADEAANEQLQQDNPLPTDPRTGEPAGRRPAGSPGAQGVERDIEGGGIQLRSSTFNDHTLLPLRCSRDGENVSPALDWEGIPDGTQEIALLCEDPDAPSGSFVHWLVSRIPPSTTGLAEGQLPEGAIQSRNGFGESGWGGPHPPVGDDSHRYFFRIYASGEPLNLDAESTPDDLRRALSGSELARGTIVGLYER
;
A
#
# COMPACT_ATOMS: atom_id res chain seq x y z
N MET A 1 9.01 -12.35 -24.30
CA MET A 1 9.61 -11.46 -23.28
C MET A 1 8.50 -11.06 -22.30
N PRO A 2 8.76 -10.90 -20.99
CA PRO A 2 7.73 -10.41 -20.07
C PRO A 2 7.37 -8.95 -20.41
N GLU A 3 6.08 -8.63 -20.39
CA GLU A 3 5.53 -7.29 -20.67
C GLU A 3 6.11 -6.25 -19.70
N PRO A 4 6.45 -5.02 -20.16
CA PRO A 4 6.84 -3.92 -19.28
C PRO A 4 5.73 -3.65 -18.25
N GLY A 5 6.09 -3.54 -16.97
CA GLY A 5 5.12 -3.40 -15.87
C GLY A 5 4.47 -4.71 -15.40
N SER A 6 4.90 -5.86 -15.92
CA SER A 6 4.56 -7.16 -15.35
C SER A 6 5.45 -7.48 -14.14
N HIS A 7 4.90 -8.15 -13.14
CA HIS A 7 5.64 -8.71 -12.01
C HIS A 7 6.91 -9.51 -12.42
N LYS A 8 6.88 -10.19 -13.58
CA LYS A 8 8.06 -10.89 -14.14
C LYS A 8 9.14 -9.95 -14.69
N TYR A 9 8.76 -8.76 -15.12
CA TYR A 9 9.65 -7.68 -15.57
C TYR A 9 10.34 -7.03 -14.37
N ASP A 10 9.59 -6.76 -13.29
CA ASP A 10 10.13 -6.12 -12.08
C ASP A 10 11.13 -7.03 -11.34
N ILE A 11 10.83 -8.33 -11.25
CA ILE A 11 11.79 -9.33 -10.71
C ILE A 11 13.06 -9.37 -11.55
N LYS A 12 12.94 -9.25 -12.88
CA LYS A 12 14.10 -9.27 -13.77
C LYS A 12 14.91 -7.98 -13.67
N ARG A 13 14.25 -6.82 -13.51
CA ARG A 13 14.86 -5.51 -13.26
C ARG A 13 15.66 -5.49 -11.96
N ALA A 14 15.10 -6.01 -10.87
CA ALA A 14 15.79 -6.12 -9.59
C ALA A 14 17.02 -7.05 -9.66
N ARG A 15 16.94 -8.15 -10.40
CA ARG A 15 18.08 -9.06 -10.63
C ARG A 15 19.19 -8.41 -11.45
N LEU A 16 18.84 -7.64 -12.49
CA LEU A 16 19.80 -6.90 -13.31
C LEU A 16 20.50 -5.80 -12.51
N ARG A 17 19.76 -5.07 -11.66
CA ARG A 17 20.32 -4.07 -10.75
C ARG A 17 21.38 -4.67 -9.83
N ASN A 18 21.06 -5.78 -9.17
CA ASN A 18 22.02 -6.48 -8.29
C ASN A 18 23.25 -6.99 -9.05
N ASP A 19 23.11 -7.36 -10.33
CA ASP A 19 24.24 -7.80 -11.14
C ASP A 19 25.16 -6.61 -11.53
N TYR A 20 24.60 -5.43 -11.78
CA TYR A 20 25.36 -4.20 -12.08
C TYR A 20 26.07 -3.61 -10.86
N GLU A 21 25.43 -3.61 -9.69
CA GLU A 21 26.06 -3.20 -8.43
C GLU A 21 27.26 -4.10 -8.08
N LYS A 22 27.14 -5.41 -8.36
CA LYS A 22 28.23 -6.39 -8.15
C LYS A 22 29.43 -6.19 -9.08
N HIS A 23 29.25 -5.51 -10.21
CA HIS A 23 30.32 -5.17 -11.15
C HIS A 23 30.89 -3.75 -10.96
N GLY A 24 30.55 -3.07 -9.85
CA GLY A 24 31.20 -1.83 -9.42
C GLY A 24 30.60 -0.54 -10.01
N VAL A 25 29.34 -0.57 -10.46
CA VAL A 25 28.64 0.62 -10.94
C VAL A 25 27.99 1.35 -9.74
N PRO A 26 28.23 2.66 -9.54
CA PRO A 26 27.60 3.42 -8.46
C PRO A 26 26.06 3.43 -8.60
N ASP A 27 25.33 3.30 -7.48
CA ASP A 27 23.87 3.15 -7.37
C ASP A 27 23.05 4.05 -8.33
N GLN A 28 23.37 5.36 -8.39
CA GLN A 28 22.70 6.32 -9.28
C GLN A 28 22.87 6.04 -10.78
N HIS A 29 23.97 5.37 -11.19
CA HIS A 29 24.22 4.96 -12.57
C HIS A 29 23.73 3.53 -12.84
N ALA A 30 23.53 2.72 -11.80
CA ALA A 30 22.99 1.37 -11.91
C ALA A 30 21.48 1.40 -12.20
N ASP A 31 20.75 2.33 -11.57
CA ASP A 31 19.32 2.55 -11.87
C ASP A 31 19.11 3.09 -13.30
N GLU A 32 19.97 3.99 -13.77
CA GLU A 32 19.91 4.54 -15.14
C GLU A 32 20.28 3.46 -16.18
N ALA A 33 21.39 2.74 -15.99
CA ALA A 33 21.80 1.66 -16.89
C ALA A 33 20.81 0.49 -16.93
N ALA A 34 20.20 0.12 -15.79
CA ALA A 34 19.16 -0.90 -15.75
C ALA A 34 17.89 -0.45 -16.50
N ASN A 35 17.51 0.82 -16.38
CA ASN A 35 16.38 1.38 -17.13
C ASN A 35 16.69 1.47 -18.64
N GLU A 36 17.88 1.88 -19.04
CA GLU A 36 18.31 1.95 -20.45
C GLU A 36 18.39 0.57 -21.11
N GLN A 37 18.96 -0.43 -20.43
CA GLN A 37 19.04 -1.80 -20.93
C GLN A 37 17.65 -2.39 -21.15
N LEU A 38 16.73 -2.14 -20.23
CA LEU A 38 15.34 -2.60 -20.33
C LEU A 38 14.54 -1.86 -21.41
N GLN A 39 14.93 -0.63 -21.77
CA GLN A 39 14.36 0.12 -22.90
C GLN A 39 14.94 -0.30 -24.26
N GLN A 40 16.20 -0.74 -24.33
CA GLN A 40 16.80 -1.30 -25.54
C GLN A 40 16.23 -2.68 -25.88
N ASP A 41 15.99 -3.52 -24.86
CA ASP A 41 15.42 -4.86 -25.02
C ASP A 41 13.90 -4.84 -25.28
N ASN A 42 13.22 -3.73 -24.96
CA ASN A 42 11.79 -3.56 -25.21
C ASN A 42 11.41 -2.06 -25.34
N PRO A 43 11.49 -1.49 -26.55
CA PRO A 43 11.18 -0.08 -26.74
C PRO A 43 9.70 0.20 -26.43
N LEU A 44 9.44 1.27 -25.66
CA LEU A 44 8.08 1.78 -25.44
C LEU A 44 7.37 1.98 -26.79
N PRO A 45 6.08 1.63 -26.93
CA PRO A 45 5.33 1.99 -28.12
C PRO A 45 5.24 3.51 -28.22
N THR A 46 5.86 4.08 -29.25
CA THR A 46 5.73 5.51 -29.58
C THR A 46 4.30 5.79 -30.05
N ASP A 47 3.51 6.57 -29.29
CA ASP A 47 2.23 7.13 -29.76
C ASP A 47 2.51 8.04 -30.97
N PRO A 48 2.03 7.72 -32.18
CA PRO A 48 2.28 8.54 -33.35
C PRO A 48 1.15 9.56 -33.48
N ARG A 49 1.20 10.65 -32.71
CA ARG A 49 0.32 11.81 -32.93
C ARG A 49 1.07 13.13 -32.86
N THR A 50 1.86 13.37 -33.90
CA THR A 50 1.98 14.70 -34.51
C THR A 50 1.88 14.55 -36.03
N GLY A 51 0.83 15.13 -36.62
CA GLY A 51 0.66 15.25 -38.07
C GLY A 51 -0.76 14.95 -38.58
N GLU A 52 -1.63 15.96 -38.57
CA GLU A 52 -2.75 16.05 -39.53
C GLU A 52 -2.23 16.31 -40.96
N PRO A 53 -3.00 16.13 -42.08
CA PRO A 53 -4.46 16.25 -42.16
C PRO A 53 -5.25 15.27 -43.10
N ALA A 54 -6.58 15.37 -42.95
CA ALA A 54 -7.68 15.17 -43.93
C ALA A 54 -8.06 13.76 -44.46
N GLY A 55 -9.30 13.34 -44.17
CA GLY A 55 -10.06 12.41 -45.03
C GLY A 55 -11.19 11.60 -44.40
N ARG A 56 -12.44 12.08 -44.55
CA ARG A 56 -13.75 11.35 -44.63
C ARG A 56 -14.10 10.21 -43.64
N ARG A 57 -15.20 10.46 -42.89
CA ARG A 57 -16.19 9.49 -42.32
C ARG A 57 -16.83 8.63 -43.45
N PRO A 58 -17.48 7.45 -43.19
CA PRO A 58 -18.39 7.22 -42.04
C PRO A 58 -18.57 5.79 -41.43
N ALA A 59 -19.25 5.81 -40.27
CA ALA A 59 -20.25 4.89 -39.69
C ALA A 59 -19.96 3.39 -39.43
N GLY A 60 -20.14 2.98 -38.16
CA GLY A 60 -20.48 1.60 -37.77
C GLY A 60 -20.07 1.21 -36.33
N SER A 61 -20.98 1.40 -35.36
CA SER A 61 -20.99 0.69 -34.04
C SER A 61 -21.51 -0.76 -34.23
N PRO A 62 -21.63 -1.66 -33.21
CA PRO A 62 -21.37 -1.49 -31.77
C PRO A 62 -20.68 -2.69 -31.07
N GLY A 63 -20.29 -2.49 -29.80
CA GLY A 63 -20.42 -3.51 -28.77
C GLY A 63 -19.12 -4.02 -28.13
N ALA A 64 -18.85 -3.56 -26.92
CA ALA A 64 -18.46 -4.41 -25.80
C ALA A 64 -18.66 -3.61 -24.51
N GLN A 65 -19.73 -3.96 -23.81
CA GLN A 65 -20.00 -3.50 -22.46
C GLN A 65 -18.97 -4.14 -21.53
N GLY A 66 -17.99 -3.36 -21.08
CA GLY A 66 -17.25 -3.65 -19.86
C GLY A 66 -17.99 -2.97 -18.73
N VAL A 67 -18.74 -3.74 -17.96
CA VAL A 67 -19.36 -3.28 -16.71
C VAL A 67 -18.27 -3.04 -15.67
N GLU A 68 -17.69 -1.83 -15.69
CA GLU A 68 -17.01 -1.27 -14.54
C GLU A 68 -18.06 -1.15 -13.43
N ARG A 69 -17.95 -2.00 -12.40
CA ARG A 69 -18.68 -1.75 -11.16
C ARG A 69 -17.90 -0.70 -10.40
N ASP A 70 -18.16 0.55 -10.74
CA ASP A 70 -17.90 1.69 -9.88
C ASP A 70 -18.62 1.44 -8.55
N ILE A 71 -17.87 1.23 -7.48
CA ILE A 71 -18.41 1.45 -6.15
C ILE A 71 -18.49 2.97 -6.00
N GLU A 72 -19.71 3.52 -6.00
CA GLU A 72 -20.00 4.90 -5.61
C GLU A 72 -19.63 5.10 -4.14
N GLY A 73 -18.34 5.34 -3.89
CA GLY A 73 -17.72 5.58 -2.60
C GLY A 73 -16.25 5.84 -2.86
N GLY A 74 -15.89 7.11 -3.08
CA GLY A 74 -14.53 7.52 -3.45
C GLY A 74 -13.49 6.92 -2.50
N GLY A 75 -12.58 6.12 -3.05
CA GLY A 75 -11.52 5.49 -2.25
C GLY A 75 -10.61 6.53 -1.59
N ILE A 76 -10.12 6.21 -0.40
CA ILE A 76 -9.15 7.04 0.32
C ILE A 76 -7.78 6.81 -0.31
N GLN A 77 -7.09 7.88 -0.71
CA GLN A 77 -5.73 7.80 -1.20
C GLN A 77 -4.78 7.70 -0.01
N LEU A 78 -4.17 6.53 0.21
CA LEU A 78 -3.24 6.29 1.30
C LEU A 78 -1.80 6.24 0.76
N ARG A 79 -0.88 6.93 1.44
CA ARG A 79 0.52 7.09 1.06
C ARG A 79 1.41 6.98 2.29
N SER A 80 2.71 6.84 2.08
CA SER A 80 3.70 6.91 3.14
C SER A 80 4.94 7.65 2.63
N SER A 81 5.53 8.51 3.48
CA SER A 81 6.87 9.06 3.25
C SER A 81 7.99 8.10 3.70
N THR A 82 7.62 6.99 4.37
CA THR A 82 8.54 5.97 4.87
C THR A 82 8.83 4.88 3.83
N PHE A 83 7.85 4.55 2.99
CA PHE A 83 7.95 3.53 1.94
C PHE A 83 6.94 3.79 0.82
N ASN A 84 7.16 3.23 -0.37
CA ASN A 84 6.20 3.25 -1.47
C ASN A 84 5.36 1.96 -1.48
N ASP A 85 4.22 1.99 -2.16
CA ASP A 85 3.38 0.80 -2.31
C ASP A 85 4.15 -0.37 -2.92
N HIS A 86 4.00 -1.56 -2.32
CA HIS A 86 4.70 -2.80 -2.64
C HIS A 86 6.24 -2.70 -2.62
N THR A 87 6.80 -1.84 -1.77
CA THR A 87 8.26 -1.75 -1.54
C THR A 87 8.65 -2.14 -0.12
N LEU A 88 9.95 -2.38 0.11
CA LEU A 88 10.46 -2.80 1.41
C LEU A 88 10.27 -1.70 2.47
N LEU A 89 9.72 -2.10 3.62
CA LEU A 89 9.69 -1.30 4.83
C LEU A 89 11.11 -1.10 5.35
N PRO A 90 11.50 0.13 5.74
CA PRO A 90 12.80 0.39 6.34
C PRO A 90 13.02 -0.44 7.61
N LEU A 91 14.27 -0.85 7.86
CA LEU A 91 14.67 -1.62 9.04
C LEU A 91 14.18 -1.02 10.37
N ARG A 92 14.18 0.32 10.49
CA ARG A 92 13.72 0.99 11.72
C ARG A 92 12.26 0.69 12.08
N CYS A 93 11.43 0.32 11.10
CA CYS A 93 10.02 -0.03 11.32
C CYS A 93 9.82 -1.48 11.77
N SER A 94 10.83 -2.33 11.62
CA SER A 94 10.77 -3.73 12.02
C SER A 94 11.19 -3.94 13.47
N ARG A 95 10.91 -5.13 14.01
CA ARG A 95 11.36 -5.51 15.36
C ARG A 95 12.86 -5.75 15.46
N ASP A 96 13.54 -5.98 14.34
CA ASP A 96 15.01 -6.07 14.32
C ASP A 96 15.68 -4.68 14.36
N GLY A 97 14.91 -3.62 14.09
CA GLY A 97 15.35 -2.22 14.22
C GLY A 97 14.78 -1.52 15.46
N GLU A 98 14.27 -0.31 15.27
CA GLU A 98 13.76 0.55 16.34
C GLU A 98 12.29 0.26 16.70
N ASN A 99 11.62 -0.59 15.91
CA ASN A 99 10.21 -0.94 16.07
C ASN A 99 9.28 0.28 16.12
N VAL A 100 9.52 1.25 15.22
CA VAL A 100 8.76 2.49 15.12
C VAL A 100 7.71 2.41 14.00
N SER A 101 6.48 2.85 14.25
CA SER A 101 5.42 2.82 13.24
C SER A 101 5.75 3.75 12.06
N PRO A 102 5.49 3.34 10.80
CA PRO A 102 5.79 4.17 9.64
C PRO A 102 4.90 5.42 9.61
N ALA A 103 5.40 6.49 8.98
CA ALA A 103 4.57 7.65 8.68
C ALA A 103 3.52 7.29 7.62
N LEU A 104 2.27 7.69 7.81
CA LEU A 104 1.18 7.43 6.88
C LEU A 104 0.41 8.72 6.63
N ASP A 105 0.10 9.02 5.38
CA ASP A 105 -0.65 10.21 4.97
C ASP A 105 -1.83 9.77 4.09
N TRP A 106 -2.99 10.40 4.28
CA TRP A 106 -4.16 10.07 3.51
C TRP A 106 -5.00 11.28 3.12
N GLU A 107 -5.66 11.15 1.98
CA GLU A 107 -6.52 12.16 1.38
C GLU A 107 -7.83 11.53 0.89
N GLY A 108 -8.87 12.36 0.75
CA GLY A 108 -10.17 11.91 0.26
C GLY A 108 -11.03 11.23 1.33
N ILE A 109 -10.93 11.66 2.59
CA ILE A 109 -11.89 11.27 3.63
C ILE A 109 -13.27 11.81 3.23
N PRO A 110 -14.30 10.94 3.07
CA PRO A 110 -15.64 11.39 2.68
C PRO A 110 -16.30 12.29 3.73
N ASP A 111 -17.15 13.20 3.27
CA ASP A 111 -18.06 13.93 4.14
C ASP A 111 -18.97 12.97 4.93
N GLY A 112 -19.28 13.32 6.17
CA GLY A 112 -20.06 12.47 7.07
C GLY A 112 -19.25 11.41 7.83
N THR A 113 -17.93 11.33 7.60
CA THR A 113 -17.04 10.51 8.43
C THR A 113 -17.06 11.01 9.88
N GLN A 114 -17.39 10.11 10.81
CA GLN A 114 -17.37 10.39 12.25
C GLN A 114 -16.08 9.88 12.91
N GLU A 115 -15.52 8.79 12.41
CA GLU A 115 -14.32 8.17 12.98
C GLU A 115 -13.47 7.54 11.87
N ILE A 116 -12.15 7.66 12.01
CA ILE A 116 -11.16 6.95 11.20
C ILE A 116 -10.54 5.80 12.02
N ALA A 117 -10.29 4.68 11.37
CA ALA A 117 -9.50 3.57 11.91
C ALA A 117 -8.37 3.16 10.97
N LEU A 118 -7.29 2.65 11.57
CA LEU A 118 -6.14 2.10 10.88
C LEU A 118 -5.95 0.63 11.31
N LEU A 119 -5.74 -0.25 10.33
CA LEU A 119 -5.41 -1.65 10.56
C LEU A 119 -4.20 -2.03 9.72
N CYS A 120 -3.19 -2.64 10.34
CA CYS A 120 -2.06 -3.27 9.67
C CYS A 120 -2.09 -4.78 9.92
N GLU A 121 -2.16 -5.56 8.84
CA GLU A 121 -2.19 -7.03 8.90
C GLU A 121 -1.21 -7.66 7.92
N ASP A 122 -0.63 -8.78 8.33
CA ASP A 122 0.21 -9.66 7.53
C ASP A 122 -0.54 -10.99 7.27
N PRO A 123 -1.12 -11.19 6.08
CA PRO A 123 -1.80 -12.43 5.72
C PRO A 123 -0.84 -13.57 5.37
N ASP A 124 0.46 -13.29 5.23
CA ASP A 124 1.48 -14.27 4.83
C ASP A 124 2.12 -14.96 6.05
N ALA A 125 1.75 -14.53 7.27
CA ALA A 125 2.19 -15.16 8.50
C ALA A 125 1.82 -16.66 8.58
N PRO A 126 2.71 -17.55 9.08
CA PRO A 126 2.52 -19.01 9.01
C PRO A 126 1.27 -19.55 9.72
N SER A 127 0.73 -18.82 10.68
CA SER A 127 -0.45 -19.20 11.48
C SER A 127 -1.74 -18.51 11.04
N GLY A 128 -1.75 -17.92 9.84
CA GLY A 128 -2.83 -17.07 9.34
C GLY A 128 -2.58 -15.59 9.62
N SER A 129 -3.56 -14.75 9.27
CA SER A 129 -3.42 -13.28 9.31
C SER A 129 -2.96 -12.78 10.68
N PHE A 130 -1.83 -12.08 10.70
CA PHE A 130 -1.23 -11.53 11.90
C PHE A 130 -1.47 -10.03 11.99
N VAL A 131 -1.89 -9.54 13.17
CA VAL A 131 -2.21 -8.13 13.39
C VAL A 131 -0.97 -7.40 13.89
N HIS A 132 -0.47 -6.45 13.11
CA HIS A 132 0.67 -5.62 13.47
C HIS A 132 0.25 -4.32 14.14
N TRP A 133 -0.90 -3.77 13.77
CA TRP A 133 -1.39 -2.52 14.34
C TRP A 133 -2.90 -2.38 14.19
N LEU A 134 -3.58 -1.94 15.23
CA LEU A 134 -4.97 -1.52 15.17
C LEU A 134 -5.10 -0.22 15.97
N VAL A 135 -5.53 0.82 15.28
CA VAL A 135 -5.79 2.14 15.86
C VAL A 135 -7.22 2.55 15.53
N SER A 136 -7.93 3.01 16.55
CA SER A 136 -9.30 3.53 16.43
C SER A 136 -9.38 4.93 17.04
N ARG A 137 -10.56 5.57 16.92
CA ARG A 137 -10.83 6.91 17.40
C ARG A 137 -9.92 7.98 16.82
N ILE A 138 -9.45 7.78 15.59
CA ILE A 138 -8.73 8.81 14.86
C ILE A 138 -9.77 9.86 14.42
N PRO A 139 -9.60 11.15 14.77
CA PRO A 139 -10.53 12.19 14.36
C PRO A 139 -10.64 12.29 12.84
N PRO A 140 -11.82 12.55 12.26
CA PRO A 140 -12.01 12.63 10.81
C PRO A 140 -11.24 13.78 10.14
N SER A 141 -10.84 14.80 10.90
CA SER A 141 -9.99 15.90 10.43
C SER A 141 -8.50 15.53 10.35
N THR A 142 -8.11 14.35 10.82
CA THR A 142 -6.72 13.87 10.75
C THR A 142 -6.41 13.44 9.32
N THR A 143 -5.30 13.91 8.77
CA THR A 143 -4.86 13.61 7.39
C THR A 143 -3.63 12.72 7.35
N GLY A 144 -3.11 12.28 8.49
CA GLY A 144 -1.93 11.44 8.57
C GLY A 144 -1.46 11.18 10.00
N LEU A 145 -0.54 10.23 10.12
CA LEU A 145 0.21 9.88 11.33
C LEU A 145 1.69 10.10 11.03
N ALA A 146 2.34 10.95 11.82
CA ALA A 146 3.78 11.02 11.80
C ALA A 146 4.39 9.73 12.37
N GLU A 147 5.64 9.45 11.98
CA GLU A 147 6.39 8.28 12.43
C GLU A 147 6.38 8.16 13.97
N GLY A 148 5.92 7.02 14.50
CA GLY A 148 5.83 6.77 15.93
C GLY A 148 4.83 7.63 16.72
N GLN A 149 3.97 8.41 16.06
CA GLN A 149 3.05 9.34 16.71
C GLN A 149 1.58 8.99 16.44
N LEU A 150 0.71 9.42 17.36
CA LEU A 150 -0.74 9.30 17.24
C LEU A 150 -1.43 10.62 17.61
N PRO A 151 -2.58 10.94 17.00
CA PRO A 151 -3.37 12.09 17.38
C PRO A 151 -3.97 11.88 18.77
N GLU A 152 -4.29 12.99 19.43
CA GLU A 152 -4.94 12.97 20.74
C GLU A 152 -6.28 12.21 20.67
N GLY A 153 -6.53 11.35 21.65
CA GLY A 153 -7.76 10.56 21.76
C GLY A 153 -7.78 9.25 20.96
N ALA A 154 -6.80 9.03 20.07
CA ALA A 154 -6.66 7.75 19.38
C ALA A 154 -6.33 6.62 20.37
N ILE A 155 -6.90 5.44 20.12
CA ILE A 155 -6.68 4.24 20.93
C ILE A 155 -5.94 3.21 20.11
N GLN A 156 -4.88 2.66 20.69
CA GLN A 156 -4.18 1.51 20.16
C GLN A 156 -4.70 0.24 20.83
N SER A 157 -5.15 -0.71 20.02
CA SER A 157 -5.54 -2.03 20.51
C SER A 157 -4.34 -2.97 20.62
N ARG A 158 -4.55 -4.10 21.29
CA ARG A 158 -3.55 -5.17 21.41
C ARG A 158 -3.27 -5.81 20.05
N ASN A 159 -1.99 -5.93 19.70
CA ASN A 159 -1.53 -6.56 18.47
C ASN A 159 -1.33 -8.08 18.64
N GLY A 160 -0.95 -8.77 17.55
CA GLY A 160 -0.75 -10.22 17.54
C GLY A 160 0.42 -10.70 18.41
N PHE A 161 1.36 -9.83 18.79
CA PHE A 161 2.42 -10.13 19.76
C PHE A 161 1.92 -10.04 21.21
N GLY A 162 0.72 -9.52 21.42
CA GLY A 162 0.16 -9.26 22.73
C GLY A 162 0.64 -7.97 23.39
N GLU A 163 1.16 -7.04 22.60
CA GLU A 163 1.57 -5.70 23.04
C GLU A 163 0.52 -4.69 22.56
N SER A 164 0.40 -3.54 23.24
CA SER A 164 -0.47 -2.46 22.78
C SER A 164 0.23 -1.65 21.68
N GLY A 165 -0.45 -1.45 20.54
CA GLY A 165 0.07 -0.60 19.46
C GLY A 165 0.92 -1.32 18.42
N TRP A 166 1.80 -0.54 17.76
CA TRP A 166 2.61 -1.02 16.65
C TRP A 166 3.57 -2.14 17.08
N GLY A 167 3.41 -3.31 16.47
CA GLY A 167 4.43 -4.35 16.44
C GLY A 167 4.96 -4.47 15.03
N GLY A 168 6.22 -4.17 14.81
CA GLY A 168 6.83 -4.17 13.48
C GLY A 168 6.92 -5.56 12.84
N PRO A 169 7.26 -5.61 11.53
CA PRO A 169 7.61 -6.85 10.85
C PRO A 169 8.63 -7.68 11.61
N HIS A 170 8.38 -8.99 11.68
CA HIS A 170 9.33 -9.97 12.20
C HIS A 170 9.09 -11.35 11.58
N PRO A 171 9.17 -11.49 10.24
CA PRO A 171 8.95 -12.76 9.57
C PRO A 171 10.02 -13.78 9.97
N PRO A 172 9.80 -15.09 9.72
CA PRO A 172 10.84 -16.10 9.87
C PRO A 172 12.05 -15.79 8.96
N VAL A 173 13.25 -16.13 9.41
CA VAL A 173 14.47 -15.94 8.60
C VAL A 173 14.45 -16.89 7.41
N GLY A 174 14.72 -16.37 6.21
CA GLY A 174 14.74 -17.14 4.96
C GLY A 174 13.36 -17.48 4.38
N ASP A 175 12.30 -16.87 4.89
CA ASP A 175 10.98 -16.90 4.26
C ASP A 175 10.92 -15.94 3.06
N ASP A 176 9.93 -16.12 2.17
CA ASP A 176 9.66 -15.14 1.11
C ASP A 176 9.23 -13.79 1.74
N SER A 177 9.39 -12.67 1.02
CA SER A 177 8.92 -11.36 1.48
C SER A 177 7.43 -11.38 1.90
N HIS A 178 7.16 -11.08 3.17
CA HIS A 178 5.82 -10.93 3.72
C HIS A 178 5.20 -9.59 3.33
N ARG A 179 3.88 -9.57 3.13
CA ARG A 179 3.13 -8.34 2.81
C ARG A 179 2.42 -7.80 4.03
N TYR A 180 2.65 -6.53 4.32
CA TYR A 180 2.02 -5.79 5.41
C TYR A 180 1.00 -4.82 4.83
N PHE A 181 -0.28 -5.13 4.99
CA PHE A 181 -1.38 -4.33 4.46
C PHE A 181 -1.80 -3.28 5.47
N PHE A 182 -1.46 -2.02 5.21
CA PHE A 182 -1.95 -0.87 5.95
C PHE A 182 -3.27 -0.42 5.33
N ARG A 183 -4.34 -0.40 6.11
CA ARG A 183 -5.68 -0.02 5.66
C ARG A 183 -6.24 1.08 6.54
N ILE A 184 -6.65 2.17 5.89
CA ILE A 184 -7.42 3.25 6.53
C ILE A 184 -8.89 3.05 6.18
N TYR A 185 -9.75 3.21 7.20
CA TYR A 185 -11.19 3.13 7.06
C TYR A 185 -11.81 4.44 7.54
N ALA A 186 -12.73 5.00 6.75
CA ALA A 186 -13.61 6.07 7.16
C ALA A 186 -14.98 5.48 7.52
N SER A 187 -15.41 5.66 8.77
CA SER A 187 -16.74 5.23 9.23
C SER A 187 -17.68 6.41 9.43
N GLY A 188 -18.91 6.24 8.98
CA GLY A 188 -20.01 7.18 9.19
C GLY A 188 -20.63 7.10 10.59
N GLU A 189 -20.18 6.16 11.43
CA GLU A 189 -20.64 6.00 12.82
C GLU A 189 -19.44 5.81 13.77
N PRO A 190 -19.58 6.09 15.07
CA PRO A 190 -18.56 5.75 16.05
C PRO A 190 -18.32 4.24 16.10
N LEU A 191 -17.06 3.80 16.02
CA LEU A 191 -16.73 2.37 15.97
C LEU A 191 -16.83 1.70 17.34
N ASN A 192 -16.78 2.48 18.42
CA ASN A 192 -16.85 2.03 19.82
C ASN A 192 -15.79 0.96 20.18
N LEU A 193 -14.62 1.02 19.53
CA LEU A 193 -13.49 0.16 19.84
C LEU A 193 -12.71 0.67 21.06
N ASP A 194 -11.99 -0.25 21.68
CA ASP A 194 -11.14 -0.04 22.84
C ASP A 194 -9.79 -0.77 22.70
N ALA A 195 -8.98 -0.76 23.76
CA ALA A 195 -7.63 -1.32 23.75
C ALA A 195 -7.60 -2.86 23.59
N GLU A 196 -8.71 -3.57 23.83
CA GLU A 196 -8.80 -5.03 23.72
C GLU A 196 -9.52 -5.49 22.44
N SER A 197 -10.00 -4.52 21.66
CA SER A 197 -10.71 -4.79 20.41
C SER A 197 -9.82 -5.47 19.37
N THR A 198 -10.42 -6.34 18.57
CA THR A 198 -9.76 -7.15 17.54
C THR A 198 -10.09 -6.64 16.12
N PRO A 199 -9.36 -7.08 15.08
CA PRO A 199 -9.75 -6.78 13.69
C PRO A 199 -11.16 -7.25 13.33
N ASP A 200 -11.65 -8.34 13.94
CA ASP A 200 -13.01 -8.82 13.70
C ASP A 200 -14.05 -7.92 14.35
N ASP A 201 -13.73 -7.30 15.49
CA ASP A 201 -14.58 -6.26 16.10
C ASP A 201 -14.63 -5.01 15.21
N LEU A 202 -13.48 -4.59 14.66
CA LEU A 202 -13.42 -3.50 13.68
C LEU A 202 -14.27 -3.81 12.44
N ARG A 203 -14.10 -4.99 11.81
CA ARG A 203 -14.89 -5.40 10.65
C ARG A 203 -16.39 -5.43 10.94
N ARG A 204 -16.77 -5.88 12.14
CA ARG A 204 -18.17 -5.88 12.58
C ARG A 204 -18.71 -4.46 12.77
N ALA A 205 -17.93 -3.56 13.36
CA ALA A 205 -18.31 -2.15 13.55
C ALA A 205 -18.42 -1.39 12.21
N LEU A 206 -17.58 -1.73 11.23
CA LEU A 206 -17.60 -1.16 9.88
C LEU A 206 -18.75 -1.68 9.00
N SER A 207 -19.34 -2.83 9.35
CA SER A 207 -20.39 -3.45 8.55
C SER A 207 -21.62 -2.55 8.45
N GLY A 208 -21.79 -1.90 7.30
CA GLY A 208 -22.89 -0.98 7.03
C GLY A 208 -22.62 0.49 7.41
N SER A 209 -21.46 0.79 8.00
CA SER A 209 -21.03 2.15 8.36
C SER A 209 -19.78 2.62 7.61
N GLU A 210 -19.05 1.72 6.93
CA GLU A 210 -17.88 2.08 6.12
C GLU A 210 -18.28 2.97 4.93
N LEU A 211 -17.75 4.20 4.91
CA LEU A 211 -17.97 5.16 3.83
C LEU A 211 -16.91 5.03 2.73
N ALA A 212 -15.65 4.78 3.13
CA ALA A 212 -14.54 4.56 2.21
C ALA A 212 -13.39 3.82 2.90
N ARG A 213 -12.50 3.26 2.07
CA ARG A 213 -11.24 2.65 2.51
C ARG A 213 -10.07 3.07 1.62
N GLY A 214 -8.87 3.04 2.19
CA GLY A 214 -7.60 3.20 1.48
C GLY A 214 -6.65 2.08 1.88
N THR A 215 -5.74 1.67 0.99
CA THR A 215 -4.77 0.61 1.27
C THR A 215 -3.42 0.92 0.65
N ILE A 216 -2.36 0.67 1.40
CA ILE A 216 -0.98 0.63 0.92
C ILE A 216 -0.31 -0.62 1.49
N VAL A 217 0.56 -1.26 0.71
CA VAL A 217 1.23 -2.50 1.08
C VAL A 217 2.72 -2.25 1.25
N GLY A 218 3.26 -2.58 2.42
CA GLY A 218 4.70 -2.66 2.64
C GLY A 218 5.20 -4.10 2.54
N LEU A 219 6.45 -4.31 2.16
CA LEU A 219 7.09 -5.64 2.14
C LEU A 219 8.17 -5.70 3.22
N TYR A 220 8.43 -6.89 3.76
CA TYR A 220 9.62 -7.09 4.60
C TYR A 220 10.06 -8.56 4.56
N GLU A 221 11.37 -8.79 4.57
CA GLU A 221 12.02 -10.10 4.58
C GLU A 221 13.26 -10.09 5.49
N ARG A 222 13.76 -11.29 5.84
CA ARG A 222 14.92 -11.49 6.72
C ARG A 222 15.86 -12.56 6.20
#